data_AF-A0A1F9MX04-F1
#
_entry.id   AF-A0A1F9MX04-F1
#
_cell.length_a   1.000
_cell.length_b   1.000
_cell.length_c   1.000
_cell.angle_alpha   90.00
_cell.angle_beta   90.00
_cell.angle_gamma   90.00
#
_symmetry.space_group_name_H-M   'P 1'
#
loop_
_entity.id
_entity.type
_entity.pdbx_description
1 polymer ?
#
loop_
_entity_poly.entity_id
_entity_poly.type
_entity_poly.pdbx_seq_one_letter_code
_entity_poly.pdbx_strand_id
1 'polypeptide(L)'
;MPRVQLDTGCEGPLALNDNAFELCRDFLSPAGDRVFTQVSRYDDYLADVLKKPGYKAGDTLKLILPFLKAAGLTNARIRDYYVKTVKLMPGAEAAYRFLHSRNLPLFEISTSYRQFAEVVGARLGFDPANIFCTELDLDRYPLPPGEAEELRRLQAAVAAAPDIELPPGAASLADLPGPVQEVIGRCDQIFFEKIPAMEIGVLYREVNPMGASEKARALTDSLAKTGFSPAEVI
;
A
#
# COMPACT_ATOMS: atom_id res chain seq x y z
N MET A 1 -27.67 14.89 -19.01
CA MET A 1 -26.49 14.01 -19.21
C MET A 1 -26.78 12.70 -18.52
N PRO A 2 -26.24 11.55 -18.98
CA PRO A 2 -26.40 10.29 -18.25
C PRO A 2 -25.93 10.49 -16.80
N ARG A 3 -26.67 9.92 -15.85
CA ARG A 3 -26.25 9.85 -14.45
C ARG A 3 -25.12 8.83 -14.40
N VAL A 4 -23.89 9.31 -14.34
CA VAL A 4 -22.70 8.45 -14.31
C VAL A 4 -21.65 9.09 -13.43
N GLN A 5 -21.03 8.30 -12.56
CA GLN A 5 -19.81 8.65 -11.83
C GLN A 5 -18.67 7.72 -12.26
N LEU A 6 -17.43 8.18 -12.11
CA LEU A 6 -16.23 7.37 -12.33
C LEU A 6 -15.55 7.10 -10.99
N ASP A 7 -15.36 5.83 -10.66
CA ASP A 7 -14.61 5.38 -9.48
C ASP A 7 -13.38 4.63 -9.96
N THR A 8 -12.20 5.15 -9.66
CA THR A 8 -10.95 4.65 -10.26
C THR A 8 -9.87 4.38 -9.21
N GLY A 9 -9.02 3.39 -9.50
CA GLY A 9 -7.80 3.18 -8.72
C GLY A 9 -6.70 4.17 -9.11
N CYS A 10 -5.75 4.43 -8.21
CA CYS A 10 -4.64 5.34 -8.50
C CYS A 10 -3.53 4.69 -9.33
N GLU A 11 -2.89 3.66 -8.79
CA GLU A 11 -1.77 2.96 -9.44
C GLU A 11 -2.27 2.08 -10.59
N GLY A 12 -1.70 2.27 -11.78
CA GLY A 12 -2.14 1.64 -13.01
C GLY A 12 -3.04 2.55 -13.86
N PRO A 13 -4.24 2.96 -13.40
CA PRO A 13 -5.11 3.86 -14.17
C PRO A 13 -4.62 5.32 -14.22
N LEU A 14 -4.11 5.88 -13.11
CA LEU A 14 -3.77 7.31 -12.99
C LEU A 14 -2.27 7.57 -12.95
N ALA A 15 -1.51 6.71 -12.27
CA ALA A 15 -0.09 6.85 -12.08
C ALA A 15 0.66 5.57 -12.51
N LEU A 16 1.86 5.77 -13.08
CA LEU A 16 2.79 4.72 -13.45
C LEU A 16 3.60 4.18 -12.27
N ASN A 17 3.65 4.93 -11.17
CA ASN A 17 4.42 4.57 -9.99
C ASN A 17 3.75 3.44 -9.21
N ASP A 18 4.56 2.65 -8.53
CA ASP A 18 4.15 1.86 -7.36
C ASP A 18 4.64 2.62 -6.13
N ASN A 19 3.70 3.20 -5.36
CA ASN A 19 4.04 4.12 -4.28
C ASN A 19 4.90 3.47 -3.18
N ALA A 20 4.66 2.19 -2.91
CA ALA A 20 5.24 1.49 -1.78
C ALA A 20 6.57 0.85 -2.17
N PHE A 21 6.64 0.26 -3.37
CA PHE A 21 7.89 -0.23 -3.94
C PHE A 21 8.92 0.89 -4.09
N GLU A 22 8.52 2.04 -4.63
CA GLU A 22 9.44 3.14 -4.88
C GLU A 22 9.99 3.77 -3.59
N LEU A 23 9.15 3.89 -2.53
CA LEU A 23 9.64 4.28 -1.21
C LEU A 23 10.66 3.27 -0.67
N CYS A 24 10.37 1.98 -0.76
CA CYS A 24 11.30 0.96 -0.29
C CYS A 24 12.62 1.01 -1.06
N ARG A 25 12.58 0.99 -2.40
CA ARG A 25 13.76 1.06 -3.28
C ARG A 25 14.67 2.22 -2.92
N ASP A 26 14.11 3.41 -2.75
CA ASP A 26 14.89 4.64 -2.63
C ASP A 26 15.32 4.96 -1.19
N PHE A 27 14.64 4.42 -0.18
CA PHE A 27 14.94 4.71 1.23
C PHE A 27 15.46 3.53 2.05
N LEU A 28 15.23 2.28 1.63
CA LEU A 28 15.71 1.08 2.31
C LEU A 28 17.01 0.54 1.68
N SER A 29 18.01 1.41 1.52
CA SER A 29 19.29 1.03 0.91
C SER A 29 20.08 0.01 1.76
N PRO A 30 20.89 -0.87 1.13
CA PRO A 30 21.15 -0.96 -0.31
C PRO A 30 20.18 -1.87 -1.10
N ALA A 31 19.23 -2.54 -0.43
CA ALA A 31 18.45 -3.65 -1.01
C ALA A 31 16.93 -3.43 -0.86
N GLY A 32 16.47 -2.21 -1.05
CA GLY A 32 15.09 -1.83 -0.73
C GLY A 32 14.04 -2.45 -1.66
N ASP A 33 14.38 -2.59 -2.93
CA ASP A 33 13.63 -3.34 -3.94
C ASP A 33 13.47 -4.82 -3.53
N ARG A 34 14.55 -5.43 -3.05
CA ARG A 34 14.59 -6.80 -2.56
C ARG A 34 13.73 -6.97 -1.31
N VAL A 35 13.84 -6.05 -0.35
CA VAL A 35 13.02 -6.06 0.88
C VAL A 35 11.54 -5.96 0.51
N PHE A 36 11.16 -5.00 -0.34
CA PHE A 36 9.77 -4.87 -0.77
C PHE A 36 9.25 -6.14 -1.44
N THR A 37 10.03 -6.71 -2.37
CA THR A 37 9.63 -7.93 -3.08
C THR A 37 9.40 -9.10 -2.13
N GLN A 38 10.28 -9.31 -1.14
CA GLN A 38 10.12 -10.36 -0.14
C GLN A 38 8.87 -10.14 0.72
N VAL A 39 8.65 -8.91 1.20
CA VAL A 39 7.48 -8.58 2.02
C VAL A 39 6.19 -8.73 1.21
N SER A 40 6.18 -8.30 -0.05
CA SER A 40 5.04 -8.43 -0.95
C SER A 40 4.69 -9.90 -1.23
N ARG A 41 5.69 -10.75 -1.50
CA ARG A 41 5.43 -12.18 -1.71
C ARG A 41 5.02 -12.91 -0.43
N TYR A 42 5.47 -12.42 0.72
CA TYR A 42 4.99 -12.88 2.01
C TYR A 42 3.54 -12.46 2.26
N ASP A 43 3.16 -11.22 1.93
CA ASP A 43 1.77 -10.74 1.94
C ASP A 43 0.86 -11.61 1.06
N ASP A 44 1.30 -11.93 -0.16
CA ASP A 44 0.59 -12.83 -1.08
C ASP A 44 0.41 -14.23 -0.47
N TYR A 45 1.45 -14.77 0.17
CA TYR A 45 1.34 -16.04 0.88
C TYR A 45 0.28 -15.98 1.99
N LEU A 46 0.28 -14.92 2.81
CA LEU A 46 -0.68 -14.76 3.90
C LEU A 46 -2.12 -14.62 3.39
N ALA A 47 -2.31 -13.86 2.31
CA ALA A 47 -3.62 -13.56 1.75
C ALA A 47 -4.20 -14.72 0.93
N ASP A 48 -3.40 -15.30 0.02
CA ASP A 48 -3.92 -16.19 -1.02
C ASP A 48 -3.66 -17.67 -0.76
N VAL A 49 -2.51 -18.00 -0.15
CA VAL A 49 -2.13 -19.40 0.14
C VAL A 49 -2.62 -19.82 1.52
N LEU A 50 -2.17 -19.14 2.57
CA LEU A 50 -2.56 -19.42 3.95
C LEU A 50 -3.98 -18.97 4.26
N LYS A 51 -4.45 -17.89 3.60
CA LYS A 51 -5.73 -17.22 3.88
C LYS A 51 -5.88 -16.92 5.37
N LYS A 52 -4.84 -16.30 5.93
CA LYS A 52 -4.73 -16.07 7.37
C LYS A 52 -5.98 -15.32 7.87
N PRO A 53 -6.70 -15.85 8.88
CA PRO A 53 -7.92 -15.20 9.37
C PRO A 53 -7.65 -13.76 9.84
N GLY A 54 -8.49 -12.83 9.39
CA GLY A 54 -8.35 -11.41 9.71
C GLY A 54 -7.23 -10.67 8.95
N TYR A 55 -6.57 -11.33 7.99
CA TYR A 55 -5.56 -10.73 7.12
C TYR A 55 -6.15 -10.46 5.73
N LYS A 56 -5.57 -9.51 4.98
CA LYS A 56 -6.01 -9.14 3.63
C LYS A 56 -4.84 -8.76 2.74
N ALA A 57 -5.00 -8.99 1.43
CA ALA A 57 -4.04 -8.55 0.44
C ALA A 57 -3.86 -7.02 0.44
N GLY A 58 -2.62 -6.57 0.21
CA GLY A 58 -2.24 -5.16 0.26
C GLY A 58 -1.76 -4.70 1.64
N ASP A 59 -1.71 -5.59 2.63
CA ASP A 59 -1.09 -5.33 3.91
C ASP A 59 0.44 -5.20 3.81
N THR A 60 1.04 -5.51 2.65
CA THR A 60 2.42 -5.13 2.29
C THR A 60 2.73 -3.68 2.71
N LEU A 61 1.84 -2.73 2.40
CA LEU A 61 2.02 -1.32 2.78
C LEU A 61 2.20 -1.17 4.29
N LYS A 62 1.37 -1.85 5.07
CA LYS A 62 1.46 -1.81 6.53
C LYS A 62 2.77 -2.44 7.02
N LEU A 63 3.16 -3.58 6.47
CA LEU A 63 4.34 -4.35 6.91
C LEU A 63 5.68 -3.64 6.67
N ILE A 64 5.78 -2.75 5.68
CA ILE A 64 7.03 -2.03 5.38
C ILE A 64 7.24 -0.77 6.22
N LEU A 65 6.20 -0.25 6.87
CA LEU A 65 6.23 1.05 7.55
C LEU A 65 7.25 1.16 8.70
N PRO A 66 7.46 0.12 9.55
CA PRO A 66 8.51 0.18 10.56
C PRO A 66 9.90 0.40 9.96
N PHE A 67 10.22 -0.28 8.84
CA PHE A 67 11.50 -0.10 8.15
C PHE A 67 11.64 1.31 7.56
N LEU A 68 10.57 1.82 6.93
CA LEU A 68 10.55 3.19 6.41
C LEU A 68 10.72 4.22 7.54
N LYS A 69 10.09 4.02 8.69
CA LYS A 69 10.29 4.86 9.87
C LYS A 69 11.75 4.81 10.36
N ALA A 70 12.36 3.63 10.40
CA ALA A 70 13.77 3.46 10.79
C ALA A 70 14.74 4.11 9.80
N ALA A 71 14.36 4.23 8.52
CA ALA A 71 15.08 5.00 7.51
C ALA A 71 14.87 6.53 7.63
N GLY A 72 14.11 6.97 8.65
CA GLY A 72 13.89 8.37 8.97
C GLY A 72 12.81 9.05 8.12
N LEU A 73 11.90 8.28 7.51
CA LEU A 73 10.79 8.86 6.77
C LEU A 73 9.82 9.56 7.73
N THR A 74 9.33 10.70 7.26
CA THR A 74 8.31 11.51 7.91
C THR A 74 7.19 11.79 6.91
N ASN A 75 6.05 12.28 7.38
CA ASN A 75 4.95 12.64 6.47
C ASN A 75 5.41 13.65 5.40
N ALA A 76 6.20 14.65 5.82
CA ALA A 76 6.76 15.65 4.93
C ALA A 76 7.71 15.04 3.89
N ARG A 77 8.64 14.16 4.31
CA ARG A 77 9.58 13.52 3.37
C ARG A 77 8.87 12.62 2.37
N ILE A 78 7.84 11.88 2.80
CA ILE A 78 7.01 11.04 1.92
C ILE A 78 6.29 11.92 0.89
N ARG A 79 5.62 12.98 1.34
CA ARG A 79 4.92 13.91 0.43
C ARG A 79 5.87 14.57 -0.56
N ASP A 80 6.99 15.10 -0.08
CA ASP A 80 8.01 15.75 -0.91
C ASP A 80 8.60 14.79 -1.95
N TYR A 81 8.78 13.53 -1.58
CA TYR A 81 9.20 12.49 -2.51
C TYR A 81 8.18 12.34 -3.63
N TYR A 82 6.91 12.10 -3.31
CA TYR A 82 5.86 11.91 -4.32
C TYR A 82 5.63 13.14 -5.21
N VAL A 83 5.67 14.35 -4.66
CA VAL A 83 5.61 15.59 -5.47
C VAL A 83 6.69 15.61 -6.56
N LYS A 84 7.87 15.07 -6.27
CA LYS A 84 9.01 15.04 -7.19
C LYS A 84 9.00 13.85 -8.15
N THR A 85 8.45 12.70 -7.73
CA THR A 85 8.61 11.43 -8.46
C THR A 85 7.36 10.94 -9.16
N VAL A 86 6.16 11.45 -8.83
CA VAL A 86 4.90 11.02 -9.45
C VAL A 86 4.92 11.26 -10.97
N LYS A 87 4.65 10.17 -11.70
CA LYS A 87 4.49 10.09 -13.15
C LYS A 87 3.07 9.64 -13.44
N LEU A 88 2.29 10.52 -14.05
CA LEU A 88 0.94 10.19 -14.48
C LEU A 88 0.95 9.25 -15.68
N MET A 89 -0.12 8.48 -15.82
CA MET A 89 -0.36 7.68 -17.03
C MET A 89 -0.44 8.59 -18.26
N PRO A 90 0.18 8.21 -19.39
CA PRO A 90 0.09 8.98 -20.62
C PRO A 90 -1.37 9.23 -21.01
N GLY A 91 -1.74 10.50 -21.20
CA GLY A 91 -3.10 10.91 -21.54
C GLY A 91 -4.04 11.10 -20.34
N ALA A 92 -3.65 10.73 -19.12
CA ALA A 92 -4.50 10.90 -17.93
C ALA A 92 -4.93 12.37 -17.74
N GLU A 93 -4.01 13.33 -17.85
CA GLU A 93 -4.34 14.76 -17.71
C GLU A 93 -5.37 15.23 -18.74
N ALA A 94 -5.27 14.76 -20.00
CA ALA A 94 -6.21 15.11 -21.05
C ALA A 94 -7.58 14.46 -20.82
N ALA A 95 -7.60 13.18 -20.42
CA ALA A 95 -8.81 12.44 -20.08
C ALA A 95 -9.54 13.11 -18.90
N TYR A 96 -8.84 13.41 -17.81
CA TYR A 96 -9.45 14.05 -16.64
C TYR A 96 -9.92 15.46 -16.92
N ARG A 97 -9.20 16.25 -17.73
CA ARG A 97 -9.69 17.55 -18.19
C ARG A 97 -11.01 17.43 -18.96
N PHE A 98 -11.13 16.42 -19.82
CA PHE A 98 -12.37 16.13 -20.52
C PHE A 98 -13.47 15.73 -19.53
N LEU A 99 -13.22 14.78 -18.62
CA LEU A 99 -14.20 14.34 -17.62
C LEU A 99 -14.71 15.50 -16.74
N HIS A 100 -13.81 16.38 -16.27
CA HIS A 100 -14.16 17.59 -15.54
C HIS A 100 -15.05 18.55 -16.35
N SER A 101 -14.75 18.73 -17.65
CA SER A 101 -15.59 19.54 -18.55
C SER A 101 -17.00 18.97 -18.78
N ARG A 102 -17.24 17.72 -18.39
CA ARG A 102 -18.54 17.06 -18.41
C ARG A 102 -19.27 17.13 -17.07
N ASN A 103 -18.66 17.74 -16.04
CA ASN A 103 -19.17 17.81 -14.68
C ASN A 103 -19.51 16.42 -14.11
N LEU A 104 -18.70 15.41 -14.44
CA LEU A 104 -18.86 14.07 -13.88
C LEU A 104 -18.34 14.03 -12.44
N PRO A 105 -19.05 13.38 -11.51
CA PRO A 105 -18.47 13.03 -10.21
C PRO A 105 -17.31 12.05 -10.41
N LEU A 106 -16.13 12.41 -9.90
CA LEU A 106 -14.91 11.61 -9.99
C LEU A 106 -14.44 11.25 -8.59
N PHE A 107 -14.19 9.96 -8.37
CA PHE A 107 -13.71 9.41 -7.11
C PHE A 107 -12.45 8.59 -7.33
N GLU A 108 -11.47 8.80 -6.45
CA GLU A 108 -10.26 8.00 -6.40
C GLU A 108 -10.39 7.02 -5.24
N ILE A 109 -10.25 5.72 -5.51
CA ILE A 109 -10.30 4.65 -4.51
C ILE A 109 -9.00 3.84 -4.60
N SER A 110 -8.03 4.18 -3.75
CA SER A 110 -6.65 3.71 -3.84
C SER A 110 -6.22 2.89 -2.62
N THR A 111 -5.35 1.92 -2.84
CA THR A 111 -4.61 1.25 -1.74
C THR A 111 -3.42 2.08 -1.28
N SER A 112 -2.89 2.98 -2.12
CA SER A 112 -1.72 3.81 -1.80
C SER A 112 -1.95 4.72 -0.59
N TYR A 113 -0.85 5.19 0.02
CA TYR A 113 -0.94 6.17 1.11
C TYR A 113 -1.58 7.48 0.67
N ARG A 114 -2.27 8.16 1.58
CA ARG A 114 -2.87 9.48 1.36
C ARG A 114 -1.91 10.48 0.73
N GLN A 115 -0.66 10.51 1.16
CA GLN A 115 0.37 11.41 0.62
C GLN A 115 0.60 11.19 -0.89
N PHE A 116 0.47 9.96 -1.38
CA PHE A 116 0.59 9.65 -2.81
C PHE A 116 -0.69 9.99 -3.56
N ALA A 117 -1.81 9.48 -3.05
CA ALA A 117 -3.14 9.68 -3.64
C ALA A 117 -3.46 11.17 -3.80
N GLU A 118 -3.23 12.00 -2.78
CA GLU A 118 -3.46 13.45 -2.87
C GLU A 118 -2.55 14.15 -3.89
N VAL A 119 -1.30 13.69 -4.07
CA VAL A 119 -0.41 14.28 -5.08
C VAL A 119 -0.91 13.95 -6.48
N VAL A 120 -1.34 12.71 -6.74
CA VAL A 120 -1.93 12.32 -8.03
C VAL A 120 -3.27 13.04 -8.25
N GLY A 121 -4.16 13.00 -7.25
CA GLY A 121 -5.46 13.65 -7.26
C GLY A 121 -5.36 15.15 -7.53
N ALA A 122 -4.43 15.85 -6.87
CA ALA A 122 -4.20 17.28 -7.10
C ALA A 122 -3.79 17.59 -8.54
N ARG A 123 -2.94 16.74 -9.18
CA ARG A 123 -2.54 16.94 -10.58
C ARG A 123 -3.66 16.67 -11.58
N LEU A 124 -4.60 15.80 -11.22
CA LEU A 124 -5.76 15.46 -12.05
C LEU A 124 -7.04 16.23 -11.69
N GLY A 125 -6.96 17.13 -10.70
CA GLY A 125 -8.06 18.01 -10.31
C GLY A 125 -9.16 17.33 -9.49
N PHE A 126 -8.86 16.26 -8.76
CA PHE A 126 -9.83 15.65 -7.83
C PHE A 126 -10.13 16.58 -6.66
N ASP A 127 -11.37 16.53 -6.19
CA ASP A 127 -11.72 17.06 -4.87
C ASP A 127 -11.08 16.16 -3.80
N PRO A 128 -10.29 16.70 -2.84
CA PRO A 128 -9.74 15.91 -1.74
C PRO A 128 -10.79 15.10 -0.95
N ALA A 129 -12.03 15.60 -0.89
CA ALA A 129 -13.13 14.87 -0.26
C ALA A 129 -13.51 13.59 -1.01
N ASN A 130 -13.14 13.46 -2.28
CA ASN A 130 -13.44 12.32 -3.15
C ASN A 130 -12.25 11.35 -3.30
N ILE A 131 -11.19 11.53 -2.51
CA ILE A 131 -10.03 10.64 -2.46
C ILE A 131 -10.16 9.71 -1.26
N PHE A 132 -10.44 8.44 -1.52
CA PHE A 132 -10.48 7.35 -0.56
C PHE A 132 -9.18 6.54 -0.67
N CYS A 133 -8.37 6.54 0.37
CA CYS A 133 -7.02 5.98 0.33
C CYS A 133 -6.58 5.44 1.69
N THR A 134 -5.38 4.85 1.76
CA THR A 134 -4.82 4.40 3.04
C THR A 134 -4.36 5.60 3.85
N GLU A 135 -5.00 5.82 5.00
CA GLU A 135 -4.59 6.84 5.96
C GLU A 135 -3.22 6.50 6.56
N LEU A 136 -2.31 7.47 6.53
CA LEU A 136 -0.99 7.34 7.12
C LEU A 136 -0.55 8.66 7.76
N ASP A 137 -0.35 8.63 9.07
CA ASP A 137 0.39 9.65 9.82
C ASP A 137 1.62 9.01 10.45
N LEU A 138 2.71 8.94 9.70
CA LEU A 138 3.94 8.28 10.13
C LEU A 138 4.62 9.03 11.29
N ASP A 139 4.40 10.33 11.41
CA ASP A 139 5.03 11.19 12.43
C ASP A 139 4.45 10.95 13.83
N ARG A 140 3.20 10.47 13.91
CA ARG A 140 2.56 10.09 15.18
C ARG A 140 3.27 8.96 15.93
N TYR A 141 4.01 8.11 15.22
CA TYR A 141 4.63 6.93 15.79
C TYR A 141 6.05 7.24 16.28
N PRO A 142 6.33 7.12 17.60
CA PRO A 142 7.69 7.21 18.10
C PRO A 142 8.51 6.00 17.62
N LEU A 143 9.82 6.21 17.49
CA LEU A 143 10.76 5.12 17.24
C LEU A 143 11.96 5.28 18.17
N PRO A 144 12.04 4.50 19.27
CA PRO A 144 13.21 4.49 20.14
C PRO A 144 14.48 4.11 19.36
N PRO A 145 15.66 4.69 19.69
CA PRO A 145 16.90 4.37 18.99
C PRO A 145 17.26 2.87 18.97
N GLY A 146 16.96 2.14 20.05
CA GLY A 146 17.17 0.69 20.12
C GLY A 146 16.31 -0.09 19.12
N GLU A 147 15.07 0.32 18.89
CA GLU A 147 14.19 -0.30 17.89
C GLU A 147 14.65 0.03 16.48
N ALA A 148 15.14 1.25 16.24
CA ALA A 148 15.71 1.62 14.94
C ALA A 148 16.93 0.76 14.55
N GLU A 149 17.74 0.34 15.52
CA GLU A 149 18.83 -0.63 15.30
C GLU A 149 18.31 -2.03 15.01
N GLU A 150 17.35 -2.53 15.78
CA GLU A 150 16.78 -3.86 15.55
C GLU A 150 16.04 -3.94 14.20
N LEU A 151 15.24 -2.92 13.84
CA LEU A 151 14.57 -2.86 12.54
C LEU A 151 15.56 -2.91 11.37
N ARG A 152 16.72 -2.26 11.48
CA ARG A 152 17.78 -2.35 10.47
C ARG A 152 18.37 -3.77 10.37
N ARG A 153 18.49 -4.49 11.48
CA ARG A 153 18.91 -5.91 11.49
C ARG A 153 17.85 -6.81 10.86
N LEU A 154 16.58 -6.60 11.19
CA LEU A 154 15.45 -7.35 10.62
C LEU A 154 15.32 -7.08 9.12
N GLN A 155 15.46 -5.84 8.67
CA GLN A 155 15.50 -5.48 7.24
C GLN A 155 16.62 -6.24 6.51
N ALA A 156 17.84 -6.26 7.07
CA ALA A 156 18.95 -6.99 6.49
C ALA A 156 18.69 -8.51 6.43
N ALA A 157 18.03 -9.06 7.46
CA ALA A 157 17.64 -10.47 7.48
C ALA A 157 16.59 -10.81 6.40
N VAL A 158 15.60 -9.94 6.17
CA VAL A 158 14.63 -10.09 5.08
C VAL A 158 15.33 -10.04 3.72
N ALA A 159 16.24 -9.07 3.53
CA ALA A 159 16.98 -8.92 2.27
C ALA A 159 17.88 -10.12 1.94
N ALA A 160 18.52 -10.72 2.96
CA ALA A 160 19.43 -11.85 2.83
C ALA A 160 18.73 -13.21 2.74
N ALA A 161 17.42 -13.27 3.00
CA ALA A 161 16.65 -14.50 2.90
C ALA A 161 16.57 -15.00 1.44
N PRO A 162 16.47 -16.32 1.20
CA PRO A 162 16.09 -16.87 -0.10
C PRO A 162 14.77 -16.29 -0.62
N ASP A 163 14.62 -16.28 -1.95
CA ASP A 163 13.41 -15.81 -2.61
C ASP A 163 12.18 -16.61 -2.16
N ILE A 164 11.13 -15.91 -1.75
CA ILE A 164 9.82 -16.53 -1.58
C ILE A 164 9.28 -16.73 -3.00
N GLU A 165 9.17 -17.97 -3.47
CA GLU A 165 8.50 -18.28 -4.73
C GLU A 165 7.29 -19.17 -4.43
N LEU A 166 6.10 -18.68 -4.76
CA LEU A 166 4.86 -19.40 -4.52
C LEU A 166 4.51 -20.21 -5.79
N PRO A 167 4.54 -21.55 -5.74
CA PRO A 167 4.21 -22.34 -6.90
C PRO A 167 2.72 -22.19 -7.26
N PRO A 168 2.36 -22.21 -8.56
CA PRO A 168 0.97 -22.15 -8.97
C PRO A 168 0.14 -23.25 -8.30
N GLY A 169 -0.99 -22.87 -7.69
CA GLY A 169 -1.89 -23.82 -7.02
C GLY A 169 -1.48 -24.22 -5.60
N ALA A 170 -0.44 -23.62 -5.01
CA ALA A 170 -0.16 -23.77 -3.58
C ALA A 170 -1.39 -23.39 -2.75
N ALA A 171 -1.80 -24.25 -1.82
CA ALA A 171 -2.96 -24.03 -0.97
C ALA A 171 -2.61 -24.09 0.53
N SER A 172 -1.36 -24.39 0.87
CA SER A 172 -0.88 -24.50 2.24
C SER A 172 0.65 -24.33 2.32
N LEU A 173 1.18 -24.16 3.54
CA LEU A 173 2.63 -24.13 3.80
C LEU A 173 3.34 -25.41 3.33
N ALA A 174 2.68 -26.57 3.46
CA ALA A 174 3.24 -27.87 3.12
C ALA A 174 3.48 -28.04 1.61
N ASP A 175 2.80 -27.24 0.78
CA ASP A 175 2.95 -27.25 -0.69
C ASP A 175 4.20 -26.45 -1.15
N LEU A 176 4.85 -25.73 -0.24
CA LEU A 176 6.00 -24.88 -0.57
C LEU A 176 7.33 -25.66 -0.44
N PRO A 177 8.36 -25.32 -1.22
CA PRO A 177 9.71 -25.88 -1.03
C PRO A 177 10.25 -25.61 0.37
N GLY A 178 11.00 -26.56 0.95
CA GLY A 178 11.57 -26.45 2.31
C GLY A 178 12.27 -25.12 2.60
N PRO A 179 13.17 -24.61 1.72
CA PRO A 179 13.78 -23.30 1.91
C PRO A 179 12.79 -22.14 1.98
N VAL A 180 11.69 -22.20 1.21
CA VAL A 180 10.63 -21.17 1.26
C VAL A 180 9.87 -21.27 2.58
N GLN A 181 9.55 -22.49 3.06
CA GLN A 181 8.90 -22.67 4.36
C GLN A 181 9.72 -22.06 5.51
N GLU A 182 11.05 -22.22 5.49
CA GLU A 182 11.94 -21.61 6.48
C GLU A 182 11.91 -20.08 6.42
N VAL A 183 11.86 -19.49 5.22
CA VAL A 183 11.75 -18.03 5.05
C VAL A 183 10.41 -17.52 5.54
N ILE A 184 9.31 -18.22 5.24
CA ILE A 184 7.97 -17.90 5.77
C ILE A 184 7.99 -17.91 7.30
N GLY A 185 8.55 -18.95 7.93
CA GLY A 185 8.65 -19.01 9.39
C GLY A 185 9.48 -17.88 10.00
N ARG A 186 10.55 -17.44 9.33
CA ARG A 186 11.30 -16.24 9.75
C ARG A 186 10.48 -14.96 9.58
N CYS A 187 9.72 -14.84 8.51
CA CYS A 187 8.83 -13.70 8.30
C CYS A 187 7.72 -13.68 9.36
N ASP A 188 7.15 -14.82 9.74
CA ASP A 188 6.19 -14.92 10.86
C ASP A 188 6.79 -14.37 12.16
N GLN A 189 8.02 -14.77 12.49
CA GLN A 189 8.72 -14.25 13.67
C GLN A 189 8.96 -12.73 13.58
N ILE A 190 9.30 -12.21 12.40
CA ILE A 190 9.58 -10.77 12.22
C ILE A 190 8.28 -9.97 12.34
N PHE A 191 7.26 -10.33 11.55
CA PHE A 191 6.07 -9.53 11.32
C PHE A 191 4.95 -9.77 12.33
N PHE A 192 4.90 -10.96 12.96
CA PHE A 192 3.87 -11.32 13.92
C PHE A 192 4.35 -11.52 15.36
N GLU A 193 5.66 -11.53 15.62
CA GLU A 193 6.20 -11.64 16.98
C GLU A 193 7.09 -10.44 17.36
N LYS A 194 8.20 -10.24 16.65
CA LYS A 194 9.23 -9.24 16.99
C LYS A 194 8.74 -7.81 16.85
N ILE A 195 8.27 -7.43 15.66
CA ILE A 195 7.79 -6.05 15.42
C ILE A 195 6.55 -5.74 16.27
N PRO A 196 5.54 -6.63 16.40
CA PRO A 196 4.40 -6.36 17.27
C PRO A 196 4.74 -6.19 18.76
N ALA A 197 5.86 -6.76 19.23
CA ALA A 197 6.36 -6.60 20.59
C ALA A 197 7.14 -5.30 20.83
N MET A 198 7.51 -4.58 19.76
CA MET A 198 8.11 -3.25 19.81
C MET A 198 7.04 -2.15 19.99
N GLU A 199 7.44 -0.97 20.45
CA GLU A 199 6.59 0.22 20.51
C GLU A 199 6.06 0.60 19.12
N ILE A 200 6.92 0.57 18.09
CA ILE A 200 6.53 0.83 16.70
C ILE A 200 5.48 -0.18 16.17
N GLY A 201 5.35 -1.35 16.81
CA GLY A 201 4.38 -2.39 16.43
C GLY A 201 2.91 -1.94 16.51
N VAL A 202 2.62 -0.85 17.23
CA VAL A 202 1.28 -0.23 17.24
C VAL A 202 0.80 0.17 15.84
N LEU A 203 1.73 0.45 14.93
CA LEU A 203 1.45 0.84 13.56
C LEU A 203 0.69 -0.26 12.79
N TYR A 204 0.95 -1.55 13.11
CA TYR A 204 0.22 -2.68 12.50
C TYR A 204 -1.22 -2.82 12.98
N ARG A 205 -1.58 -2.20 14.11
CA ARG A 205 -2.96 -2.18 14.61
C ARG A 205 -3.75 -0.98 14.10
N GLU A 206 -3.07 0.15 13.90
CA GLU A 206 -3.73 1.42 13.64
C GLU A 206 -3.78 1.78 12.15
N VAL A 207 -2.78 1.40 11.37
CA VAL A 207 -2.80 1.62 9.92
C VAL A 207 -3.61 0.51 9.26
N ASN A 208 -4.63 0.90 8.51
CA ASN A 208 -5.50 -0.03 7.79
C ASN A 208 -5.42 0.25 6.29
N PRO A 209 -4.63 -0.51 5.53
CA PRO A 209 -4.59 -0.38 4.08
C PRO A 209 -5.98 -0.57 3.47
N MET A 210 -6.29 0.19 2.42
CA MET A 210 -7.54 0.03 1.66
C MET A 210 -7.51 -1.26 0.84
N GLY A 211 -7.99 -2.36 1.44
CA GLY A 211 -8.17 -3.66 0.79
C GLY A 211 -9.54 -3.79 0.12
N ALA A 212 -9.87 -4.98 -0.38
CA ALA A 212 -11.10 -5.21 -1.15
C ALA A 212 -12.38 -4.77 -0.41
N SER A 213 -12.50 -5.09 0.88
CA SER A 213 -13.66 -4.71 1.70
C SER A 213 -13.75 -3.20 1.91
N GLU A 214 -12.63 -2.53 2.16
CA GLU A 214 -12.60 -1.06 2.28
C GLU A 214 -12.93 -0.38 0.94
N LYS A 215 -12.45 -0.91 -0.18
CA LYS A 215 -12.78 -0.38 -1.52
C LYS A 215 -14.26 -0.53 -1.84
N ALA A 216 -14.88 -1.67 -1.49
CA ALA A 216 -16.32 -1.86 -1.64
C ALA A 216 -17.14 -0.88 -0.78
N ARG A 217 -16.64 -0.59 0.43
CA ARG A 217 -17.23 0.45 1.28
C ARG A 217 -17.05 1.85 0.69
N ALA A 218 -15.87 2.19 0.18
CA ALA A 218 -15.60 3.48 -0.45
C ALA A 218 -16.50 3.72 -1.68
N LEU A 219 -16.77 2.69 -2.47
CA LEU A 219 -17.77 2.72 -3.55
C LEU A 219 -19.18 2.99 -3.02
N THR A 220 -19.56 2.40 -1.89
CA THR A 220 -20.86 2.68 -1.26
C THR A 220 -20.93 4.13 -0.76
N ASP A 221 -19.85 4.63 -0.17
CA ASP A 221 -19.74 5.99 0.33
C ASP A 221 -19.71 7.03 -0.81
N SER A 222 -19.10 6.72 -1.96
CA SER A 222 -19.11 7.57 -3.16
C SER A 222 -20.51 7.68 -3.76
N LEU A 223 -21.23 6.56 -3.88
CA LEU A 223 -22.62 6.52 -4.34
C LEU A 223 -23.56 7.29 -3.41
N ALA A 224 -23.34 7.24 -2.10
CA ALA A 224 -24.12 8.01 -1.14
C ALA A 224 -23.95 9.53 -1.32
N LYS A 225 -22.77 10.00 -1.76
CA LYS A 225 -22.50 11.42 -2.04
C LYS A 225 -23.22 11.93 -3.28
N THR A 226 -23.39 11.10 -4.29
CA THR A 226 -24.03 11.46 -5.56
C THR A 226 -25.51 11.11 -5.60
N GLY A 227 -25.97 10.20 -4.73
CA GLY A 227 -27.29 9.59 -4.79
C GLY A 227 -27.48 8.67 -6.00
N PHE A 228 -26.39 8.17 -6.57
CA PHE A 228 -26.40 7.26 -7.72
C PHE A 228 -26.51 5.80 -7.25
N SER A 229 -26.71 4.89 -8.20
CA SER A 229 -26.76 3.44 -8.01
C SER A 229 -25.52 2.76 -8.60
N PRO A 230 -25.20 1.52 -8.21
CA PRO A 230 -24.07 0.79 -8.76
C PRO A 230 -24.08 0.63 -10.29
N ALA A 231 -25.25 0.67 -10.93
CA ALA A 231 -25.39 0.61 -12.39
C ALA A 231 -24.95 1.90 -13.10
N GLU A 232 -24.71 2.98 -12.35
CA GLU A 232 -24.31 4.30 -12.82
C GLU A 232 -22.82 4.57 -12.52
N VAL A 233 -22.05 3.54 -12.17
CA VAL A 233 -20.60 3.63 -11.92
C VAL A 233 -19.83 3.03 -13.08
N ILE A 234 -18.79 3.73 -13.52
CA ILE A 234 -17.74 3.23 -14.42
C ILE A 234 -16.47 3.02 -13.62
#